data_AF-G4RCV9-F1
#
_entry.id   AF-G4RCV9-F1
#
_cell.length_a   1.000
_cell.length_b   1.000
_cell.length_c   1.000
_cell.angle_alpha   90.00
_cell.angle_beta   90.00
_cell.angle_gamma   90.00
#
_symmetry.space_group_name_H-M   'P 1'
#
loop_
_entity.id
_entity.type
_entity.pdbx_description
1 polymer ?
#
loop_
_entity_poly.entity_id
_entity_poly.type
_entity_poly.pdbx_seq_one_letter_code
_entity_poly.pdbx_strand_id
1 'polypeptide(L)'
;MAVDALGRPLKLILTPGQRGDAPLAPALLGGLSPRRVLADKAYDSNAIRAMVAAMGAEAVIPCNPTRKQLIVYDFEAYKMRNTVERCFNKLKHFRRIATRFDRRAAHFLGFLQIAAALLWMR
;
A
#
# COMPACT_ATOMS: atom_id res chain seq x y z
N MET A 1 -0.54 3.41 0.80
CA MET A 1 -1.97 2.98 0.83
C MET A 1 -1.99 1.47 0.99
N ALA A 2 -2.91 0.93 1.79
CA ALA A 2 -3.19 -0.50 1.88
C ALA A 2 -4.48 -0.82 1.12
N VAL A 3 -4.51 -1.95 0.41
CA VAL A 3 -5.62 -2.39 -0.45
C VAL A 3 -5.87 -3.87 -0.19
N ASP A 4 -7.12 -4.29 -0.20
CA ASP A 4 -7.47 -5.71 -0.09
C ASP A 4 -7.22 -6.48 -1.41
N ALA A 5 -7.45 -7.80 -1.40
CA ALA A 5 -7.28 -8.65 -2.58
C ALA A 5 -8.28 -8.33 -3.72
N LEU A 6 -9.38 -7.62 -3.43
CA LEU A 6 -10.42 -7.23 -4.38
C LEU A 6 -10.18 -5.85 -5.01
N GLY A 7 -9.14 -5.13 -4.58
CA GLY A 7 -8.82 -3.81 -5.09
C GLY A 7 -9.59 -2.69 -4.41
N ARG A 8 -10.03 -2.90 -3.17
CA ARG A 8 -10.69 -1.90 -2.33
C ARG A 8 -9.69 -1.29 -1.36
N PRO A 9 -9.65 0.05 -1.22
CA PRO A 9 -8.72 0.72 -0.33
C PRO A 9 -9.07 0.47 1.14
N LEU A 10 -8.15 -0.09 1.92
CA LEU A 10 -8.31 -0.35 3.36
C LEU A 10 -7.82 0.81 4.21
N LYS A 11 -6.66 1.38 3.85
CA LYS A 11 -6.04 2.47 4.62
C LYS A 11 -5.29 3.44 3.72
N LEU A 12 -5.57 4.72 3.94
CA LEU A 12 -4.98 5.84 3.21
C LEU A 12 -4.20 6.70 4.19
N ILE A 13 -2.92 6.90 3.92
CA ILE A 13 -2.05 7.80 4.67
C ILE A 13 -1.43 8.74 3.65
N LEU A 14 -1.61 10.04 3.86
CA LEU A 14 -1.04 11.08 3.02
C LEU A 14 0.29 11.56 3.62
N THR A 15 1.32 11.65 2.78
CA THR A 15 2.63 12.16 3.18
C THR A 15 3.11 13.32 2.31
N PRO A 16 4.05 14.13 2.82
CA PRO A 16 4.83 15.04 2.00
C PRO A 16 5.61 14.27 0.94
N GLY A 17 5.77 14.85 -0.25
CA GLY A 17 6.39 14.16 -1.40
C GLY A 17 7.87 13.80 -1.25
N GLN A 18 8.56 14.33 -0.23
CA GLN A 18 9.97 14.03 0.05
C GLN A 18 10.16 12.79 0.94
N ARG A 19 9.08 12.26 1.54
CA ARG A 19 9.17 11.11 2.46
C ARG A 19 8.99 9.82 1.69
N GLY A 20 9.95 8.90 1.80
CA GLY A 20 9.80 7.54 1.29
C GLY A 20 8.65 6.79 1.97
N ASP A 21 8.12 5.78 1.29
CA ASP A 21 6.91 5.08 1.76
C ASP A 21 7.19 3.97 2.78
N ALA A 22 8.38 3.37 2.78
CA ALA A 22 8.73 2.26 3.68
C ALA A 22 8.54 2.58 5.18
N PRO A 23 8.91 3.78 5.70
CA PRO A 23 8.62 4.18 7.08
C PRO A 23 7.13 4.22 7.44
N LEU A 24 6.22 4.25 6.47
CA LEU A 24 4.77 4.26 6.69
C LEU A 24 4.18 2.86 6.79
N ALA A 25 4.92 1.81 6.43
CA ALA A 25 4.45 0.43 6.49
C ALA A 25 3.85 0.05 7.86
N PRO A 26 4.49 0.35 9.02
CA PRO A 26 3.87 0.08 10.32
C PRO A 26 2.53 0.78 10.51
N ALA A 27 2.45 2.07 10.14
CA ALA A 27 1.22 2.82 10.26
C ALA A 27 0.14 2.31 9.29
N LEU A 28 0.52 1.84 8.10
CA LEU A 28 -0.40 1.26 7.11
C LEU A 28 -0.96 -0.10 7.54
N LEU A 29 -0.11 -0.95 8.13
CA LEU A 29 -0.50 -2.29 8.57
C LEU A 29 -1.17 -2.31 9.95
N GLY A 30 -0.95 -1.28 10.78
CA GLY A 30 -1.53 -1.20 12.12
C GLY A 30 -3.06 -1.32 12.11
N GLY A 31 -3.57 -2.30 12.87
CA GLY A 31 -5.00 -2.62 12.99
C GLY A 31 -5.53 -3.59 11.93
N LEU A 32 -4.69 -4.07 11.01
CA LEU A 32 -5.04 -5.08 10.02
C LEU A 32 -4.54 -6.46 10.46
N SER A 33 -5.26 -7.51 10.07
CA SER A 33 -4.89 -8.92 10.27
C SER A 33 -4.75 -9.64 8.93
N PRO A 34 -3.76 -9.29 8.08
CA PRO A 34 -3.59 -9.90 6.78
C PRO A 34 -3.04 -11.32 6.89
N ARG A 35 -3.38 -12.21 5.95
CA ARG A 35 -2.69 -13.51 5.79
C ARG A 35 -1.38 -13.36 5.03
N ARG A 36 -1.35 -12.43 4.07
CA ARG A 36 -0.18 -12.12 3.23
C ARG A 36 -0.07 -10.62 3.06
N VAL A 37 1.16 -10.11 3.08
CA VAL A 37 1.47 -8.71 2.77
C VAL A 37 2.32 -8.68 1.51
N LEU A 38 1.75 -8.12 0.45
CA LEU A 38 2.42 -7.90 -0.82
C LEU A 38 2.91 -6.46 -0.85
N ALA A 39 4.19 -6.27 -1.11
CA ALA A 39 4.76 -4.93 -1.26
C ALA A 39 5.88 -4.93 -2.30
N ASP A 40 6.12 -3.76 -2.87
CA ASP A 40 7.21 -3.57 -3.81
C ASP A 40 8.56 -3.74 -3.10
N LYS A 41 9.58 -3.99 -3.91
CA LYS A 41 10.97 -4.15 -3.50
C LYS A 41 11.53 -3.01 -2.64
N ALA A 42 11.00 -1.80 -2.78
CA ALA A 42 11.37 -0.66 -1.92
C ALA A 42 11.00 -0.86 -0.44
N TYR A 43 10.10 -1.79 -0.12
CA TYR A 43 9.72 -2.17 1.24
C TYR A 43 10.56 -3.35 1.78
N ASP A 44 11.57 -3.82 1.04
CA ASP A 44 12.46 -4.88 1.52
C ASP A 44 13.34 -4.37 2.67
N SER A 45 12.92 -4.68 3.89
CA SER A 45 13.70 -4.45 5.10
C SER A 45 13.43 -5.55 6.12
N ASN A 46 14.43 -5.86 6.95
CA ASN A 46 14.27 -6.83 8.03
C ASN A 46 13.20 -6.39 9.03
N ALA A 47 13.11 -5.09 9.32
CA ALA A 47 12.11 -4.53 10.22
C ALA A 47 10.67 -4.74 9.70
N ILE A 48 10.41 -4.47 8.41
CA ILE A 48 9.08 -4.71 7.81
C ILE A 48 8.75 -6.20 7.81
N ARG A 49 9.69 -7.06 7.42
CA ARG A 49 9.47 -8.51 7.42
C ARG A 49 9.21 -9.06 8.82
N ALA A 50 9.97 -8.63 9.81
CA ALA A 50 9.77 -9.03 11.21
C ALA A 50 8.39 -8.59 11.73
N MET A 51 7.95 -7.39 11.38
CA MET A 51 6.62 -6.89 11.72
C MET A 51 5.50 -7.71 11.07
N VAL A 52 5.62 -8.02 9.77
CA VAL A 52 4.65 -8.87 9.06
C VAL A 52 4.61 -10.26 9.69
N ALA A 53 5.76 -10.84 10.04
CA ALA A 53 5.84 -12.12 10.74
C ALA A 53 5.21 -12.05 12.15
N ALA A 54 5.43 -10.97 12.90
CA ALA A 54 4.83 -10.75 14.21
C ALA A 54 3.29 -10.64 14.15
N MET A 55 2.74 -10.21 13.00
CA MET A 55 1.30 -10.23 12.73
C MET A 55 0.77 -11.62 12.32
N GLY A 56 1.64 -12.65 12.23
CA GLY A 56 1.28 -13.98 11.74
C GLY A 56 1.06 -14.05 10.22
N ALA A 57 1.57 -13.07 9.47
CA ALA A 57 1.37 -12.93 8.04
C ALA A 57 2.62 -13.32 7.24
N GLU A 58 2.43 -13.74 5.99
CA GLU A 58 3.52 -14.01 5.05
C GLU A 58 3.96 -12.74 4.31
N ALA A 59 5.26 -12.44 4.32
CA ALA A 59 5.82 -11.28 3.61
C ALA A 59 6.19 -11.64 2.15
N VAL A 60 5.32 -11.29 1.21
CA VAL A 60 5.55 -11.47 -0.24
C VAL A 60 6.18 -10.19 -0.80
N ILE A 61 7.47 -10.03 -0.54
CA ILE A 61 8.25 -8.84 -0.92
C ILE A 61 9.50 -9.30 -1.66
N PRO A 62 9.75 -8.85 -2.90
CA PRO A 62 10.99 -9.16 -3.61
C PRO A 62 12.22 -8.57 -2.90
N CYS A 63 13.35 -9.24 -3.02
CA CYS A 63 14.60 -8.73 -2.46
C CYS A 63 15.16 -7.53 -3.25
N ASN A 64 15.72 -6.55 -2.54
CA ASN A 64 16.60 -5.53 -3.10
C ASN A 64 17.88 -6.20 -3.69
N PRO A 65 18.46 -5.82 -4.85
CA PRO A 65 19.63 -6.54 -5.40
C PRO A 65 20.87 -6.33 -4.53
N THR A 66 20.90 -5.26 -3.73
CA THR A 66 21.98 -4.97 -2.78
C THR A 66 21.93 -5.85 -1.53
N ARG A 67 20.86 -6.65 -1.37
CA ARG A 67 20.69 -7.55 -0.23
C ARG A 67 21.67 -8.72 -0.34
N LYS A 68 22.49 -8.90 0.71
CA LYS A 68 23.47 -9.99 0.77
C LYS A 68 22.83 -11.38 0.81
N GLN A 69 21.70 -11.51 1.50
CA GLN A 69 20.98 -12.77 1.67
C GLN A 69 19.62 -12.69 0.98
N LEU A 70 19.47 -13.43 -0.11
CA LEU A 70 18.22 -13.56 -0.83
C LEU A 70 17.20 -14.32 0.03
N ILE A 71 15.99 -13.78 0.09
CA ILE A 71 14.82 -14.39 0.71
C ILE A 71 13.88 -14.82 -0.41
N VAL A 72 13.52 -16.10 -0.40
CA VAL A 72 12.53 -16.67 -1.32
C VAL A 72 11.16 -16.06 -1.03
N TYR A 73 10.43 -15.71 -2.08
CA TYR A 73 9.06 -15.19 -1.99
C TYR A 73 8.19 -15.85 -3.05
N ASP A 74 6.89 -15.92 -2.79
CA ASP A 74 5.89 -16.44 -3.73
C ASP A 74 5.70 -15.47 -4.91
N PHE A 75 6.29 -15.80 -6.06
CA PHE A 75 6.20 -14.96 -7.26
C PHE A 75 4.79 -14.90 -7.84
N GLU A 76 4.02 -15.98 -7.76
CA GLU A 76 2.64 -16.01 -8.26
C GLU A 76 1.74 -15.13 -7.39
N ALA A 77 1.89 -15.19 -6.07
CA ALA A 77 1.23 -14.26 -5.18
C ALA A 77 1.66 -12.81 -5.46
N TYR A 78 2.95 -12.56 -5.71
CA TYR A 78 3.46 -11.22 -6.00
C TYR A 78 2.79 -10.55 -7.20
N LYS A 79 2.35 -11.31 -8.22
CA LYS A 79 1.60 -10.76 -9.36
C LYS A 79 0.31 -10.04 -8.95
N MET A 80 -0.29 -10.43 -7.83
CA MET A 80 -1.50 -9.79 -7.30
C MET A 80 -1.26 -8.38 -6.76
N ARG A 81 -0.01 -7.90 -6.66
CA ARG A 81 0.28 -6.50 -6.30
C ARG A 81 -0.37 -5.48 -7.25
N ASN A 82 -0.63 -5.88 -8.50
CA ASN A 82 -1.34 -5.07 -9.50
C ASN A 82 -2.70 -4.57 -8.98
N THR A 83 -3.30 -5.26 -8.02
CA THR A 83 -4.54 -4.84 -7.37
C THR A 83 -4.42 -3.44 -6.72
N VAL A 84 -3.25 -3.10 -6.16
CA VAL A 84 -2.97 -1.76 -5.62
C VAL A 84 -2.93 -0.71 -6.74
N GLU A 85 -2.24 -1.01 -7.85
CA GLU A 85 -2.14 -0.14 -9.02
C GLU A 85 -3.51 0.11 -9.66
N ARG A 86 -4.34 -0.94 -9.80
CA ARG A 86 -5.73 -0.85 -10.27
C ARG A 86 -6.60 -0.01 -9.33
N CYS A 87 -6.47 -0.18 -8.01
CA CYS A 87 -7.17 0.65 -7.03
C CYS A 87 -6.78 2.12 -7.20
N PHE A 88 -5.50 2.42 -7.35
CA PHE A 88 -5.03 3.78 -7.56
C PHE A 88 -5.51 4.36 -8.90
N ASN A 89 -5.57 3.55 -9.95
CA ASN A 89 -6.15 3.96 -11.23
C ASN A 89 -7.64 4.32 -11.10
N LYS A 90 -8.43 3.51 -10.38
CA LYS A 90 -9.84 3.82 -10.07
C LYS A 90 -9.97 5.14 -9.30
N LEU A 91 -9.11 5.40 -8.33
CA LEU A 91 -9.08 6.68 -7.61
C LEU A 91 -8.75 7.87 -8.53
N LYS A 92 -7.92 7.65 -9.56
CA LYS A 92 -7.60 8.67 -10.57
C LYS A 92 -8.72 8.93 -11.58
N HIS A 93 -9.78 8.11 -11.65
CA HIS A 93 -10.95 8.45 -12.45
C HIS A 93 -11.65 9.71 -11.93
N PHE A 94 -11.52 10.01 -10.64
CA PHE A 94 -11.98 11.26 -10.06
C PHE A 94 -11.00 12.37 -10.42
N ARG A 95 -11.39 13.25 -11.37
CA ARG A 95 -10.53 14.32 -11.92
C ARG A 95 -9.82 15.15 -10.85
N ARG A 96 -10.50 15.48 -9.74
CA ARG A 96 -9.94 16.24 -8.62
C ARG A 96 -8.76 15.51 -7.94
N ILE A 97 -8.84 14.19 -7.81
CA ILE A 97 -7.78 13.37 -7.21
C ILE A 97 -6.60 13.26 -8.18
N ALA A 98 -6.87 13.05 -9.47
CA ALA A 98 -5.83 12.92 -10.49
C ALA A 98 -4.95 14.16 -10.61
N THR A 99 -5.54 15.35 -10.54
CA THR A 99 -4.80 16.61 -10.71
C THR A 99 -4.14 17.12 -9.43
N ARG A 100 -4.60 16.69 -8.23
CA ARG A 100 -4.05 17.08 -6.92
C ARG A 100 -3.94 18.61 -6.75
N PHE A 101 -4.94 19.37 -7.19
CA PHE A 101 -4.95 20.84 -7.08
C PHE A 101 -5.39 21.38 -5.71
N ASP A 102 -5.75 20.51 -4.77
CA ASP A 102 -6.11 20.92 -3.42
C ASP A 102 -4.91 21.51 -2.66
N ARG A 103 -4.95 22.81 -2.36
CA ARG A 103 -3.89 23.53 -1.64
C ARG A 103 -3.67 23.02 -0.21
N ARG A 104 -4.70 22.46 0.43
CA ARG A 104 -4.63 21.89 1.78
C ARG A 104 -4.67 20.37 1.73
N ALA A 105 -3.71 19.73 2.41
CA ALA A 105 -3.63 18.27 2.55
C ALA A 105 -4.93 17.66 3.12
N ALA A 106 -5.58 18.35 4.06
CA ALA A 106 -6.85 17.92 4.65
C ALA A 106 -7.98 17.82 3.62
N HIS A 107 -8.10 18.77 2.70
CA HIS A 107 -9.12 18.73 1.65
C HIS A 107 -8.85 17.58 0.68
N PHE A 108 -7.60 17.44 0.24
CA PHE A 108 -7.20 16.32 -0.63
C PHE A 108 -7.51 14.97 0.02
N LEU A 109 -7.14 14.80 1.30
CA LEU A 109 -7.42 13.57 2.05
C LEU A 109 -8.92 13.32 2.19
N GLY A 110 -9.72 14.35 2.46
CA GLY A 110 -11.18 14.23 2.54
C GLY A 110 -11.79 13.74 1.23
N PHE A 111 -11.41 14.33 0.09
CA PHE A 111 -11.87 13.84 -1.22
C PHE A 111 -11.38 12.43 -1.54
N LEU A 112 -10.16 12.08 -1.14
CA LEU A 112 -9.61 10.73 -1.29
C LEU A 112 -10.41 9.70 -0.48
N GLN A 113 -10.82 10.05 0.74
CA GLN A 113 -11.67 9.21 1.59
C GLN A 113 -13.07 9.05 1.00
N ILE A 114 -13.67 10.11 0.47
CA ILE A 114 -14.97 10.03 -0.23
C ILE A 114 -14.88 9.11 -1.45
N ALA A 115 -13.86 9.27 -2.29
CA ALA A 115 -13.65 8.40 -3.44
C ALA A 115 -13.41 6.94 -3.03
N ALA A 116 -12.64 6.72 -1.96
CA ALA A 116 -12.47 5.39 -1.39
C ALA A 116 -13.80 4.78 -0.95
N ALA A 117 -14.64 5.53 -0.23
CA ALA A 117 -15.97 5.05 0.18
C ALA A 117 -16.85 4.70 -1.02
N LEU A 118 -16.82 5.50 -2.09
CA LEU A 118 -17.53 5.20 -3.34
C LEU A 118 -17.04 3.90 -4.01
N LEU A 119 -15.76 3.55 -3.90
CA LEU A 119 -15.23 2.28 -4.38
C LEU A 119 -15.69 1.07 -3.55
N TRP A 120 -16.04 1.28 -2.28
CA TRP A 120 -16.59 0.23 -1.41
C TRP A 120 -18.09 -0.02 -1.64
N MET A 121 -18.84 1.01 -2.05
CA MET A 121 -20.29 0.92 -2.31
C MET A 121 -20.65 0.40 -3.71
N ARG A 122 -19.65 0.08 -4.54
CA ARG A 122 -19.84 -0.44 -5.89
C ARG A 122 -19.86 -1.96 -5.91
#